data_AF-A0A8T0F107-F1
#
_entry.id   AF-A0A8T0F107-F1
#
_cell.length_a   1.000
_cell.length_b   1.000
_cell.length_c   1.000
_cell.angle_alpha   90.00
_cell.angle_beta   90.00
_cell.angle_gamma   90.00
#
_symmetry.space_group_name_H-M   'P 1'
#
loop_
_entity.id
_entity.type
_entity.pdbx_description
1 polymer ?
#
loop_
_entity_poly.entity_id
_entity_poly.type
_entity_poly.pdbx_seq_one_letter_code
_entity_poly.pdbx_strand_id
1 'polypeptide(L)'
;TRYMVVDCGGGTVDITVHEITDENGTIKELHKATGGPYGSVGIDLEFEKLLADIFGTDFLEHFKNKLPAAFVDLMVAFEARKRNASPFKITPINIALPFSFVHHYKKMKNTTVENTVKKYNSKEIKWSSQGMLRLEPSGMTNLFQPTLDAIRMHVAHVLDTCESSGAISYLFLVGGFAESAILQKSIRDAFSDRLKVIIPQGVSLAILKGAVQFGIDPTVVSSRRSRLTYGVGVLN
;
A
#
# COMPACT_ATOMS: atom_id res chain seq x y z
N THR A 1 21.12 14.35 14.11
CA THR A 1 20.85 13.66 12.83
C THR A 1 19.37 13.64 12.54
N ARG A 2 18.94 13.81 11.29
CA ARG A 2 17.52 13.86 10.93
C ARG A 2 17.10 12.71 10.03
N TYR A 3 15.92 12.19 10.31
CA TYR A 3 15.37 11.06 9.58
C TYR A 3 13.86 11.16 9.43
N MET A 4 13.36 10.62 8.33
CA MET A 4 11.95 10.45 8.06
C MET A 4 11.55 9.01 8.39
N VAL A 5 10.37 8.83 8.97
CA VAL A 5 9.70 7.53 9.10
C VAL A 5 8.46 7.56 8.21
N VAL A 6 8.39 6.62 7.28
CA VAL A 6 7.26 6.41 6.37
C VAL A 6 6.61 5.09 6.77
N ASP A 7 5.52 5.18 7.53
CA ASP A 7 4.73 4.03 7.97
C ASP A 7 3.67 3.71 6.92
N CYS A 8 3.95 2.69 6.11
CA CYS A 8 3.04 2.19 5.10
C CYS A 8 2.20 1.04 5.68
N GLY A 9 1.00 1.37 6.15
CA GLY A 9 0.01 0.43 6.63
C GLY A 9 -0.89 -0.13 5.52
N GLY A 10 -1.90 -0.89 5.95
CA GLY A 10 -2.92 -1.42 5.05
C GLY A 10 -3.87 -0.33 4.53
N GLY A 11 -4.37 0.51 5.43
CA GLY A 11 -5.32 1.59 5.06
C GLY A 11 -4.66 2.95 4.86
N THR A 12 -3.69 3.29 5.70
CA THR A 12 -3.06 4.61 5.71
C THR A 12 -1.57 4.54 5.48
N VAL A 13 -1.02 5.65 5.02
CA VAL A 13 0.41 5.93 5.06
C VAL A 13 0.62 7.16 5.91
N ASP A 14 1.44 7.06 6.94
CA ASP A 14 1.76 8.14 7.86
C ASP A 14 3.27 8.48 7.77
N ILE A 15 3.58 9.76 7.61
CA ILE A 15 4.94 10.28 7.47
C ILE A 15 5.24 11.21 8.64
N THR A 16 6.38 10.97 9.30
CA THR A 16 6.90 11.80 10.39
C THR A 16 8.37 12.10 10.17
N VAL A 17 8.84 13.26 10.63
CA VAL A 17 10.25 13.65 10.54
C VAL A 17 10.77 13.94 11.94
N HIS A 18 11.89 13.30 12.27
CA HIS A 18 12.50 13.33 13.58
C HIS A 18 13.94 13.83 13.52
N GLU A 19 14.40 14.38 14.64
CA GLU A 19 15.78 14.75 14.90
C GLU A 19 16.27 14.07 16.17
N ILE A 20 17.47 13.48 16.10
CA ILE A 20 18.24 13.05 17.26
C ILE A 20 19.05 14.26 17.73
N THR A 21 18.79 14.73 18.95
CA THR A 21 19.25 16.04 19.45
C THR A 21 20.52 15.99 20.30
N ASP A 22 20.91 14.84 20.85
CA ASP A 22 22.05 14.71 21.76
C ASP A 22 22.75 13.33 21.68
N GLU A 23 23.87 13.18 22.38
CA GLU A 23 24.62 11.91 22.51
C GLU A 23 23.84 10.82 23.26
N ASN A 24 22.82 11.22 24.04
CA ASN A 24 21.94 10.30 24.76
C ASN A 24 20.86 9.68 23.86
N GLY A 25 20.74 10.14 22.60
CA GLY A 25 19.82 9.59 21.62
C GLY A 25 18.40 10.12 21.72
N THR A 26 18.19 11.26 22.38
CA THR A 26 16.85 11.83 22.59
C THR A 26 16.21 12.25 21.26
N ILE A 27 14.92 11.92 21.10
CA ILE A 27 14.18 12.13 19.85
C ILE A 27 13.26 13.36 19.95
N LYS A 28 13.29 14.20 18.91
CA LYS A 28 12.41 15.37 18.72
C LYS A 28 11.66 15.29 17.40
N GLU A 29 10.35 15.47 17.41
CA GLU A 29 9.52 15.56 16.20
C GLU A 29 9.62 16.97 15.58
N LEU A 30 10.07 17.07 14.33
CA LEU A 30 10.27 18.33 13.61
C LEU A 30 9.06 18.73 12.78
N HIS A 31 8.50 17.77 12.03
CA HIS A 31 7.37 18.00 11.14
C HIS A 31 6.15 17.28 11.69
N LYS A 32 4.99 17.95 11.62
CA LYS A 32 3.69 17.38 11.98
C LYS A 32 3.47 16.08 11.20
N ALA A 33 3.06 15.02 11.87
CA ALA A 33 2.62 13.80 11.20
C ALA A 33 1.57 14.08 10.11
N THR A 34 1.93 13.80 8.85
CA THR A 34 1.01 13.87 7.70
C THR A 34 0.72 12.46 7.21
N GLY A 35 -0.43 12.28 6.57
CA GLY A 35 -0.75 10.98 6.02
C GLY A 35 -1.97 11.03 5.12
N GLY A 36 -2.30 9.89 4.52
CA GLY A 36 -3.52 9.76 3.74
C GLY A 36 -3.87 8.32 3.38
N PRO A 37 -5.01 8.12 2.71
CA PRO A 37 -5.62 6.81 2.48
C PRO A 37 -4.98 6.06 1.29
N TYR A 38 -3.65 6.06 1.20
CA TYR A 38 -2.88 5.42 0.12
C TYR A 38 -2.11 4.18 0.62
N GLY A 39 -2.72 3.42 1.54
CA GLY A 39 -2.17 2.13 1.98
C GLY A 39 -2.35 0.99 0.97
N SER A 40 -1.96 -0.23 1.33
CA SER A 40 -2.06 -1.40 0.43
C SER A 40 -3.49 -1.75 -0.01
N VAL A 41 -4.52 -1.27 0.69
CA VAL A 41 -5.93 -1.38 0.29
C VAL A 41 -6.18 -0.72 -1.07
N GLY A 42 -5.42 0.33 -1.43
CA GLY A 42 -5.51 0.94 -2.76
C GLY A 42 -5.28 -0.06 -3.90
N ILE A 43 -4.42 -1.06 -3.69
CA ILE A 43 -4.13 -2.11 -4.68
C ILE A 43 -5.31 -3.08 -4.82
N ASP A 44 -6.01 -3.35 -3.71
CA ASP A 44 -7.22 -4.19 -3.72
C ASP A 44 -8.34 -3.48 -4.50
N LEU A 45 -8.47 -2.17 -4.32
CA LEU A 45 -9.42 -1.35 -5.07
C LEU A 45 -9.10 -1.35 -6.57
N GLU A 46 -7.83 -1.25 -6.96
CA GLU A 46 -7.44 -1.36 -8.38
C GLU A 46 -7.72 -2.76 -8.94
N PHE A 47 -7.54 -3.83 -8.15
CA PHE A 47 -7.92 -5.17 -8.58
C PHE A 47 -9.44 -5.33 -8.75
N GLU A 48 -10.24 -4.76 -7.84
CA GLU A 48 -11.69 -4.76 -7.98
C GLU A 48 -12.16 -3.98 -9.21
N LYS A 49 -11.54 -2.83 -9.50
CA LYS A 49 -11.79 -2.06 -10.73
C LYS A 49 -11.46 -2.89 -11.96
N LEU A 50 -10.31 -3.58 -11.96
CA LEU A 50 -9.94 -4.48 -13.04
C LEU A 50 -10.98 -5.58 -13.26
N LEU A 51 -11.51 -6.19 -12.19
CA LEU A 51 -12.58 -7.17 -12.29
C LEU A 51 -13.87 -6.55 -12.86
N ALA A 52 -14.22 -5.33 -12.46
CA ALA A 52 -15.37 -4.61 -12.99
C ALA A 52 -15.20 -4.28 -14.49
N ASP A 53 -14.00 -3.90 -14.92
CA ASP A 53 -13.69 -3.60 -16.31
C ASP A 53 -13.78 -4.85 -17.21
N ILE A 54 -13.36 -6.00 -16.71
CA ILE A 54 -13.43 -7.26 -17.45
C ILE A 54 -14.85 -7.81 -17.46
N PHE A 55 -15.50 -7.92 -16.29
CA PHE A 55 -16.73 -8.69 -16.10
C PHE A 55 -18.00 -7.85 -16.05
N GLY A 56 -17.86 -6.52 -15.98
CA GLY A 56 -18.94 -5.55 -15.82
C GLY A 56 -19.21 -5.21 -14.36
N THR A 57 -19.35 -3.91 -14.07
CA THR A 57 -19.69 -3.39 -12.75
C THR A 57 -20.99 -3.98 -12.21
N ASP A 58 -21.99 -4.13 -13.08
CA ASP A 58 -23.30 -4.69 -12.73
C ASP A 58 -23.21 -6.14 -12.22
N PHE A 59 -22.36 -6.95 -12.86
CA PHE A 59 -22.09 -8.30 -12.41
C PHE A 59 -21.36 -8.30 -11.07
N LEU A 60 -20.30 -7.50 -10.94
CA LEU A 60 -19.45 -7.51 -9.75
C LEU A 60 -20.23 -7.07 -8.50
N GLU A 61 -21.03 -6.01 -8.60
CA GLU A 61 -21.90 -5.54 -7.51
C GLU A 61 -22.93 -6.61 -7.13
N HIS A 62 -23.58 -7.23 -8.11
CA HIS A 62 -24.54 -8.29 -7.84
C HIS A 62 -23.87 -9.51 -7.20
N PHE A 63 -22.67 -9.87 -7.63
CA PHE A 63 -21.90 -10.97 -7.06
C PHE A 63 -21.53 -10.70 -5.60
N LYS A 64 -21.05 -9.49 -5.27
CA LYS A 64 -20.78 -9.06 -3.89
C LYS A 64 -22.02 -9.15 -3.00
N ASN A 65 -23.17 -8.72 -3.51
CA ASN A 65 -24.42 -8.72 -2.76
C ASN A 65 -25.02 -10.12 -2.55
N LYS A 66 -24.93 -11.00 -3.55
CA LYS A 66 -25.52 -12.35 -3.48
C LYS A 66 -24.60 -13.40 -2.89
N LEU A 67 -23.28 -13.26 -3.08
CA LEU A 67 -22.28 -14.25 -2.71
C LEU A 67 -21.09 -13.57 -2.00
N PRO A 68 -21.30 -12.83 -0.90
CA PRO A 68 -20.25 -12.07 -0.22
C PRO A 68 -19.10 -12.95 0.28
N ALA A 69 -19.38 -14.16 0.78
CA ALA A 69 -18.34 -15.10 1.22
C ALA A 69 -17.41 -15.49 0.07
N ALA A 70 -17.95 -15.77 -1.11
CA ALA A 70 -17.15 -16.09 -2.28
C ALA A 70 -16.34 -14.89 -2.78
N PHE A 71 -16.86 -13.67 -2.62
CA PHE A 71 -16.09 -12.47 -2.91
C PHE A 71 -14.91 -12.31 -1.94
N VAL A 72 -15.09 -12.61 -0.65
CA VAL A 72 -13.99 -12.65 0.32
C VAL A 72 -12.95 -13.69 -0.08
N ASP A 73 -13.35 -14.90 -0.47
CA ASP A 73 -12.41 -15.94 -0.94
C ASP A 73 -11.58 -15.47 -2.14
N LEU A 74 -12.20 -14.76 -3.09
CA LEU A 74 -11.51 -14.16 -4.22
C LEU A 74 -10.47 -13.12 -3.78
N MET A 75 -10.85 -12.23 -2.85
CA MET A 75 -9.94 -11.20 -2.34
C MET A 75 -8.80 -11.80 -1.50
N VAL A 76 -9.04 -12.88 -0.74
CA VAL A 76 -7.99 -13.64 -0.04
C VAL A 76 -7.02 -14.29 -1.04
N ALA A 77 -7.54 -14.88 -2.11
CA ALA A 77 -6.70 -15.44 -3.16
C ALA A 77 -5.84 -14.37 -3.84
N PHE A 78 -6.38 -13.16 -4.05
CA PHE A 78 -5.63 -12.02 -4.56
C PHE A 78 -4.58 -11.52 -3.57
N GLU A 79 -4.92 -11.32 -2.29
CA GLU A 79 -4.02 -10.87 -1.23
C GLU A 79 -2.76 -11.74 -1.16
N ALA A 80 -2.94 -13.07 -1.21
CA ALA A 80 -1.84 -14.02 -1.21
C ALA A 80 -0.88 -13.81 -2.40
N ARG A 81 -1.38 -13.39 -3.56
CA ARG A 81 -0.57 -13.08 -4.73
C ARG A 81 0.05 -11.70 -4.67
N LYS A 82 -0.69 -10.70 -4.20
CA LYS A 82 -0.22 -9.32 -3.97
C LYS A 82 0.98 -9.30 -3.03
N ARG A 83 0.91 -10.03 -1.91
CA ARG A 83 2.00 -10.13 -0.92
C ARG A 83 3.28 -10.78 -1.47
N ASN A 84 3.13 -11.69 -2.45
CA ASN A 84 4.25 -12.41 -3.09
C ASN A 84 4.74 -11.77 -4.40
N ALA A 85 4.08 -10.70 -4.85
CA ALA A 85 4.45 -9.96 -6.03
C ALA A 85 5.81 -9.29 -5.84
N SER A 86 6.63 -9.32 -6.89
CA SER A 86 8.00 -8.82 -6.82
C SER A 86 8.38 -8.21 -8.16
N PRO A 87 9.06 -7.05 -8.17
CA PRO A 87 9.49 -6.41 -9.40
C PRO A 87 10.65 -7.16 -10.08
N PHE A 88 11.18 -8.20 -9.45
CA PHE A 88 12.27 -9.03 -9.97
C PHE A 88 11.75 -10.35 -10.58
N LYS A 89 10.45 -10.64 -10.48
CA LYS A 89 9.84 -11.83 -11.06
C LYS A 89 9.19 -11.49 -12.39
N ILE A 90 9.63 -12.18 -13.44
CA ILE A 90 9.03 -12.08 -14.79
C ILE A 90 7.89 -13.08 -15.01
N THR A 91 7.60 -13.94 -14.03
CA THR A 91 6.58 -14.97 -14.16
C THR A 91 5.18 -14.39 -13.96
N PRO A 92 4.21 -14.73 -14.83
CA PRO A 92 2.82 -14.33 -14.65
C PRO A 92 2.23 -14.88 -13.35
N ILE A 93 1.27 -14.16 -12.79
CA ILE A 93 0.58 -14.49 -11.55
C ILE A 93 -0.80 -15.04 -11.90
N ASN A 94 -1.09 -16.26 -11.46
CA ASN A 94 -2.42 -16.86 -11.58
C ASN A 94 -3.23 -16.58 -10.30
N ILE A 95 -4.44 -16.07 -10.47
CA ILE A 95 -5.41 -15.82 -9.42
C ILE A 95 -6.60 -16.74 -9.67
N ALA A 96 -6.88 -17.60 -8.69
CA ALA A 96 -8.02 -18.50 -8.77
C ALA A 96 -9.31 -17.69 -8.59
N LEU A 97 -10.22 -17.80 -9.55
CA LEU A 97 -11.59 -17.32 -9.38
C LEU A 97 -12.40 -18.44 -8.71
N PRO A 98 -13.14 -18.16 -7.63
CA PRO A 98 -14.00 -19.17 -6.99
C PRO A 98 -14.95 -19.81 -7.99
N PHE A 99 -15.27 -21.10 -7.82
CA PHE A 99 -16.23 -21.79 -8.69
C PHE A 99 -17.57 -21.05 -8.77
N SER A 100 -18.02 -20.52 -7.64
CA SER A 100 -19.22 -19.69 -7.53
C SER A 100 -19.16 -18.43 -8.40
N PHE A 101 -18.00 -17.77 -8.53
CA PHE A 101 -17.81 -16.64 -9.44
C PHE A 101 -18.02 -17.08 -10.90
N VAL A 102 -17.33 -18.14 -11.32
CA VAL A 102 -17.39 -18.64 -12.71
C VAL A 102 -18.80 -19.13 -13.07
N HIS A 103 -19.43 -19.88 -12.16
CA HIS A 103 -20.78 -20.39 -12.34
C HIS A 103 -21.83 -19.27 -12.38
N HIS A 104 -21.76 -18.32 -11.44
CA HIS A 104 -22.70 -17.20 -11.37
C HIS A 104 -22.57 -16.26 -12.57
N TYR A 105 -21.33 -16.02 -13.03
CA TYR A 105 -21.08 -15.23 -14.23
C TYR A 105 -21.73 -15.86 -15.47
N LYS A 106 -21.54 -17.17 -15.67
CA LYS A 106 -22.15 -17.91 -16.78
C LYS A 106 -23.69 -17.83 -16.73
N LYS A 107 -24.28 -17.96 -15.54
CA LYS A 107 -25.74 -17.89 -15.35
C LYS A 107 -26.30 -16.51 -15.68
N MET A 108 -25.61 -15.44 -15.29
CA MET A 108 -26.09 -14.07 -15.49
C MET A 108 -25.84 -13.53 -16.90
N LYS A 109 -24.63 -13.69 -17.42
CA LYS A 109 -24.19 -13.06 -18.68
C LYS A 109 -24.34 -13.98 -19.90
N ASN A 110 -24.76 -15.24 -19.70
CA ASN A 110 -24.89 -16.26 -20.73
C ASN A 110 -23.63 -16.45 -21.60
N THR A 111 -22.44 -16.23 -21.01
CA THR A 111 -21.13 -16.40 -21.63
C THR A 111 -20.13 -16.91 -20.60
N THR A 112 -19.00 -17.48 -21.03
CA THR A 112 -17.96 -17.98 -20.13
C THR A 112 -17.00 -16.88 -19.72
N VAL A 113 -16.41 -17.02 -18.53
CA VAL A 113 -15.31 -16.16 -18.05
C VAL A 113 -14.17 -16.11 -19.06
N GLU A 114 -13.80 -17.26 -19.65
CA GLU A 114 -12.75 -17.34 -20.66
C GLU A 114 -13.05 -16.47 -21.90
N ASN A 115 -14.28 -16.55 -22.42
CA ASN A 115 -14.68 -15.77 -23.59
C ASN A 115 -14.67 -14.26 -23.29
N THR A 116 -15.10 -13.87 -22.09
CA THR A 116 -15.07 -12.47 -21.66
C THR A 116 -13.65 -11.96 -21.50
N VAL A 117 -12.76 -12.71 -20.86
CA VAL A 117 -11.34 -12.34 -20.73
C VAL A 117 -10.67 -12.23 -22.10
N LYS A 118 -10.97 -13.15 -23.03
CA LYS A 118 -10.50 -13.07 -24.43
C LYS A 118 -11.03 -11.82 -25.14
N LYS A 119 -12.31 -11.46 -24.93
CA LYS A 119 -12.93 -10.27 -25.52
C LYS A 119 -12.36 -8.96 -24.97
N TYR A 120 -11.98 -8.92 -23.69
CA TYR A 120 -11.32 -7.77 -23.08
C TYR A 120 -9.98 -7.44 -23.78
N ASN A 121 -9.33 -8.44 -24.38
CA ASN A 121 -8.20 -8.26 -25.31
C ASN A 121 -7.04 -7.40 -24.75
N SER A 122 -6.69 -7.62 -23.47
CA SER A 122 -5.52 -6.99 -22.86
C SER A 122 -4.29 -7.88 -23.00
N LYS A 123 -3.13 -7.26 -23.28
CA LYS A 123 -1.83 -7.98 -23.27
C LYS A 123 -1.44 -8.45 -21.87
N GLU A 124 -2.00 -7.81 -20.84
CA GLU A 124 -1.64 -7.99 -19.44
C GLU A 124 -2.49 -9.03 -18.72
N ILE A 125 -3.60 -9.46 -19.34
CA ILE A 125 -4.60 -10.31 -18.71
C ILE A 125 -4.96 -11.43 -19.66
N LYS A 126 -4.84 -12.65 -19.18
CA LYS A 126 -5.15 -13.86 -19.95
C LYS A 126 -5.97 -14.82 -19.11
N TRP A 127 -6.68 -15.71 -19.79
CA TRP A 127 -7.26 -16.89 -19.14
C TRP A 127 -6.27 -18.05 -19.27
N SER A 128 -5.89 -18.65 -18.14
CA SER A 128 -4.99 -19.80 -18.16
C SER A 128 -5.72 -21.11 -18.50
N SER A 129 -5.00 -22.07 -19.06
CA SER A 129 -5.53 -23.42 -19.34
C SER A 129 -6.01 -24.17 -18.09
N GLN A 130 -5.58 -23.73 -16.90
CA GLN A 130 -5.99 -24.27 -15.61
C GLN A 130 -7.26 -23.60 -15.05
N GLY A 131 -7.92 -22.72 -15.81
CA GLY A 131 -9.15 -22.06 -15.37
C GLY A 131 -8.93 -20.93 -14.35
N MET A 132 -7.77 -20.27 -14.40
CA MET A 132 -7.44 -19.14 -13.52
C MET A 132 -7.21 -17.86 -14.32
N LEU A 133 -7.52 -16.71 -13.70
CA LEU A 133 -7.19 -15.40 -14.22
C LEU A 133 -5.67 -15.19 -14.12
N ARG A 134 -5.00 -14.94 -15.24
CA ARG A 134 -3.55 -14.76 -15.31
C ARG A 134 -3.23 -13.29 -15.55
N LEU A 135 -2.49 -12.68 -14.63
CA LEU A 135 -1.94 -11.33 -14.74
C LEU A 135 -0.46 -11.43 -15.12
N GLU A 136 -0.08 -10.73 -16.17
CA GLU A 136 1.32 -10.51 -16.52
C GLU A 136 1.99 -9.59 -15.48
N PRO A 137 3.33 -9.61 -15.36
CA PRO A 137 4.04 -8.74 -14.41
C PRO A 137 3.72 -7.25 -14.57
N SER A 138 3.51 -6.77 -15.80
CA SER A 138 3.11 -5.37 -16.04
C SER A 138 1.73 -5.08 -15.47
N GLY A 139 0.76 -5.99 -15.68
CA GLY A 139 -0.59 -5.86 -15.13
C GLY A 139 -0.59 -5.81 -13.61
N MET A 140 0.18 -6.68 -12.94
CA MET A 140 0.34 -6.61 -11.49
C MET A 140 0.99 -5.30 -11.05
N THR A 141 2.01 -4.82 -11.77
CA THR A 141 2.67 -3.54 -11.44
C THR A 141 1.71 -2.36 -11.59
N ASN A 142 0.85 -2.37 -12.61
CA ASN A 142 -0.13 -1.32 -12.85
C ASN A 142 -1.14 -1.18 -11.69
N LEU A 143 -1.53 -2.29 -11.05
CA LEU A 143 -2.39 -2.24 -9.85
C LEU A 143 -1.74 -1.48 -8.68
N PHE A 144 -0.40 -1.44 -8.63
CA PHE A 144 0.33 -0.75 -7.57
C PHE A 144 0.55 0.73 -7.89
N GLN A 145 0.56 1.12 -9.17
CA GLN A 145 1.04 2.45 -9.57
C GLN A 145 0.31 3.62 -8.92
N PRO A 146 -1.04 3.67 -8.88
CA PRO A 146 -1.74 4.78 -8.24
C PRO A 146 -1.32 4.97 -6.77
N THR A 147 -1.18 3.87 -6.03
CA THR A 147 -0.73 3.87 -4.64
C THR A 147 0.73 4.29 -4.51
N LEU A 148 1.61 3.78 -5.38
CA LEU A 148 3.03 4.14 -5.36
C LEU A 148 3.26 5.61 -5.69
N ASP A 149 2.54 6.14 -6.67
CA ASP A 149 2.59 7.55 -7.07
C ASP A 149 2.15 8.45 -5.92
N ALA A 150 1.03 8.13 -5.27
CA ALA A 150 0.54 8.88 -4.11
C ALA A 150 1.57 8.91 -2.97
N ILE A 151 2.20 7.76 -2.66
CA ILE A 151 3.24 7.70 -1.61
C ILE A 151 4.46 8.52 -2.00
N ARG A 152 4.96 8.38 -3.24
CA ARG A 152 6.14 9.12 -3.72
C ARG A 152 5.89 10.62 -3.70
N MET A 153 4.74 11.07 -4.21
CA MET A 153 4.35 12.47 -4.16
C MET A 153 4.29 13.00 -2.72
N HIS A 154 3.74 12.21 -1.80
CA HIS A 154 3.63 12.64 -0.40
C HIS A 154 5.00 12.72 0.27
N VAL A 155 5.88 11.74 0.06
CA VAL A 155 7.26 11.76 0.56
C VAL A 155 8.01 12.97 0.01
N ALA A 156 7.97 13.20 -1.31
CA ALA A 156 8.62 14.34 -1.94
C ALA A 156 8.12 15.68 -1.35
N HIS A 157 6.81 15.83 -1.20
CA HIS A 157 6.22 17.02 -0.60
C HIS A 157 6.72 17.30 0.83
N VAL A 158 6.83 16.27 1.67
CA VAL A 158 7.36 16.42 3.03
C VAL A 158 8.85 16.77 3.02
N LEU A 159 9.64 16.16 2.12
CA LEU A 159 11.06 16.50 1.96
C LEU A 159 11.24 17.97 1.60
N ASP A 160 10.53 18.44 0.58
CA ASP A 160 10.65 19.81 0.08
C ASP A 160 10.16 20.84 1.12
N THR A 161 9.12 20.51 1.89
CA THR A 161 8.65 21.35 3.02
C THR A 161 9.69 21.42 4.15
N CYS A 162 10.43 20.33 4.38
CA CYS A 162 11.43 20.25 5.44
C CYS A 162 12.81 20.83 5.04
N GLU A 163 13.09 21.05 3.75
CA GLU A 163 14.39 21.58 3.29
C GLU A 163 14.77 22.88 4.00
N SER A 164 13.81 23.78 4.21
CA SER A 164 14.01 25.04 4.91
C SER A 164 14.43 24.87 6.38
N SER A 165 14.07 23.75 7.00
CA SER A 165 14.43 23.46 8.39
C SER A 165 15.81 22.81 8.52
N GLY A 166 16.34 22.21 7.43
CA GLY A 166 17.64 21.52 7.33
C GLY A 166 17.54 20.06 6.82
N ALA A 167 18.62 19.56 6.22
CA ALA A 167 18.62 18.31 5.44
C ALA A 167 18.23 17.04 6.23
N ILE A 168 17.37 16.21 5.62
CA ILE A 168 17.03 14.86 6.08
C ILE A 168 18.00 13.89 5.42
N SER A 169 18.62 12.99 6.19
CA SER A 169 19.64 12.08 5.66
C SER A 169 19.16 10.63 5.50
N TYR A 170 18.12 10.25 6.26
CA TYR A 170 17.64 8.87 6.32
C TYR A 170 16.13 8.80 6.11
N LEU A 171 15.67 7.73 5.46
CA LEU A 171 14.26 7.37 5.35
C LEU A 171 14.08 5.95 5.85
N PHE A 172 13.30 5.77 6.91
CA PHE A 172 12.89 4.48 7.43
C PHE A 172 11.53 4.11 6.84
N LEU A 173 11.50 3.07 6.01
CA LEU A 173 10.27 2.53 5.45
C LEU A 173 9.77 1.41 6.36
N VAL A 174 8.62 1.63 7.01
CA VAL A 174 8.04 0.74 8.02
C VAL A 174 6.57 0.43 7.73
N GLY A 175 5.96 -0.47 8.51
CA GLY A 175 4.57 -0.87 8.35
C GLY A 175 4.38 -2.19 7.58
N GLY A 176 3.16 -2.72 7.60
CA GLY A 176 2.84 -4.01 6.97
C GLY A 176 2.99 -3.99 5.45
N PHE A 177 2.66 -2.87 4.79
CA PHE A 177 2.80 -2.74 3.34
C PHE A 177 4.26 -2.55 2.92
N ALA A 178 5.13 -2.05 3.80
CA ALA A 178 6.56 -1.94 3.55
C ALA A 178 7.28 -3.31 3.40
N GLU A 179 6.62 -4.43 3.67
CA GLU A 179 7.10 -5.76 3.30
C GLU A 179 7.07 -6.01 1.77
N SER A 180 6.30 -5.23 1.01
CA SER A 180 6.20 -5.37 -0.44
C SER A 180 7.51 -4.99 -1.13
N ALA A 181 8.10 -5.93 -1.88
CA ALA A 181 9.29 -5.68 -2.68
C ALA A 181 9.07 -4.62 -3.78
N ILE A 182 7.83 -4.50 -4.29
CA ILE A 182 7.46 -3.49 -5.28
C ILE A 182 7.53 -2.09 -4.65
N LEU A 183 6.95 -1.90 -3.46
CA LEU A 183 7.03 -0.63 -2.74
C LEU A 183 8.47 -0.27 -2.36
N GLN A 184 9.22 -1.23 -1.81
CA GLN A 184 10.62 -1.02 -1.43
C GLN A 184 11.47 -0.56 -2.62
N LYS A 185 11.29 -1.19 -3.80
CA LYS A 185 11.98 -0.78 -5.02
C LYS A 185 11.56 0.63 -5.44
N SER A 186 10.26 0.91 -5.50
CA SER A 186 9.74 2.22 -5.91
C SER A 186 10.29 3.38 -5.05
N ILE A 187 10.37 3.19 -3.74
CA ILE A 187 10.92 4.19 -2.81
C ILE A 187 12.45 4.34 -2.96
N ARG A 188 13.18 3.24 -3.15
CA ARG A 188 14.63 3.30 -3.41
C ARG A 188 14.91 4.04 -4.71
N ASP A 189 14.26 3.63 -5.80
CA ASP A 189 14.44 4.23 -7.13
C ASP A 189 14.11 5.74 -7.11
N ALA A 190 13.15 6.18 -6.30
CA ALA A 190 12.75 7.58 -6.22
C ALA A 190 13.63 8.45 -5.31
N PHE A 191 14.23 7.88 -4.25
CA PHE A 191 14.83 8.69 -3.17
C PHE A 191 16.25 8.29 -2.76
N SER A 192 16.83 7.22 -3.29
CA SER A 192 18.19 6.79 -2.91
C SER A 192 19.29 7.79 -3.28
N ASP A 193 19.05 8.68 -4.24
CA ASP A 193 20.00 9.74 -4.60
C ASP A 193 20.05 10.87 -3.55
N ARG A 194 18.96 11.07 -2.79
CA ARG A 194 18.85 12.12 -1.76
C ARG A 194 18.97 11.57 -0.33
N LEU A 195 18.54 10.32 -0.11
CA LEU A 195 18.34 9.75 1.22
C LEU A 195 18.90 8.33 1.31
N LYS A 196 19.44 7.99 2.49
CA LYS A 196 19.70 6.58 2.82
C LYS A 196 18.39 5.90 3.22
N VAL A 197 17.82 5.13 2.29
CA VAL A 197 16.61 4.34 2.51
C VAL A 197 16.93 3.08 3.33
N ILE A 198 16.34 2.98 4.52
CA ILE A 198 16.50 1.86 5.45
C ILE A 198 15.16 1.14 5.59
N ILE A 199 15.19 -0.17 5.40
CA ILE A 199 14.05 -1.07 5.64
C ILE A 199 14.47 -2.00 6.78
N PRO A 200 13.92 -1.83 8.00
CA PRO A 200 14.29 -2.64 9.15
C PRO A 200 13.99 -4.14 8.97
N GLN A 201 14.72 -5.01 9.69
CA GLN A 201 14.36 -6.43 9.75
C GLN A 201 13.07 -6.61 10.56
N GLY A 202 12.12 -7.39 10.04
CA GLY A 202 10.81 -7.57 10.65
C GLY A 202 9.98 -6.28 10.63
N VAL A 203 9.86 -5.67 9.45
CA VAL A 203 9.23 -4.35 9.22
C VAL A 203 7.84 -4.22 9.86
N SER A 204 7.01 -5.27 9.76
CA SER A 204 5.68 -5.32 10.37
C SER A 204 5.69 -5.28 11.91
N LEU A 205 6.79 -5.70 12.54
CA LEU A 205 6.95 -5.68 14.00
C LEU A 205 7.64 -4.42 14.52
N ALA A 206 8.20 -3.59 13.63
CA ALA A 206 8.99 -2.42 14.05
C ALA A 206 8.15 -1.45 14.89
N ILE A 207 6.90 -1.19 14.49
CA ILE A 207 5.98 -0.31 15.21
C ILE A 207 5.63 -0.90 16.59
N LEU A 208 5.28 -2.19 16.65
CA LEU A 208 4.94 -2.86 17.90
C LEU A 208 6.12 -2.87 18.89
N LYS A 209 7.32 -3.21 18.40
CA LYS A 209 8.56 -3.20 19.21
C LYS A 209 8.85 -1.81 19.75
N GLY A 210 8.71 -0.77 18.90
CA GLY A 210 8.87 0.61 19.32
C GLY A 210 7.85 1.03 20.38
N ALA A 211 6.60 0.60 20.26
CA ALA A 211 5.57 0.87 21.26
C ALA A 211 5.89 0.23 22.63
N VAL A 212 6.38 -1.02 22.63
CA VAL A 212 6.80 -1.71 23.87
C VAL A 212 8.01 -1.00 24.50
N GLN A 213 9.00 -0.62 23.70
CA GLN A 213 10.17 0.11 24.20
C GLN A 213 9.78 1.47 24.78
N PHE A 214 8.89 2.21 24.13
CA PHE A 214 8.37 3.48 24.64
C PHE A 214 7.58 3.29 25.95
N GLY A 215 6.86 2.18 26.11
CA GLY A 215 6.20 1.85 27.36
C GLY A 215 7.16 1.57 28.53
N ILE A 216 8.36 1.04 28.23
CA ILE A 216 9.42 0.80 29.23
C ILE A 216 10.09 2.13 29.62
N ASP A 217 10.42 2.96 28.65
CA ASP A 217 11.02 4.29 28.88
C ASP A 217 10.37 5.37 28.00
N PRO A 218 9.38 6.10 28.55
CA PRO A 218 8.75 7.20 27.83
C PRO A 218 9.66 8.42 27.62
N THR A 219 10.77 8.54 28.37
CA THR A 219 11.63 9.74 28.35
C THR A 219 12.48 9.86 27.09
N VAL A 220 12.60 8.76 26.33
CA VAL A 220 13.26 8.72 25.01
C VAL A 220 12.68 9.74 24.03
N VAL A 221 11.39 10.06 24.14
CA VAL A 221 10.73 11.07 23.30
C VAL A 221 10.58 12.37 24.08
N SER A 222 11.48 13.32 23.84
CA SER A 222 11.48 14.62 24.53
C SER A 222 10.27 15.49 24.21
N SER A 223 9.75 15.40 22.98
CA SER A 223 8.68 16.27 22.51
C SER A 223 7.93 15.66 21.33
N ARG A 224 6.62 15.91 21.30
CA ARG A 224 5.68 15.54 20.24
C ARG A 224 4.91 16.77 19.79
N ARG A 225 4.47 16.81 18.54
CA ARG A 225 3.61 17.89 18.04
C ARG A 225 2.15 17.44 17.98
N SER A 226 1.25 18.30 18.46
CA SER A 226 -0.19 18.04 18.32
C SER A 226 -0.57 18.00 16.84
N ARG A 227 -1.42 17.03 16.47
CA ARG A 227 -1.97 16.93 15.11
C ARG A 227 -3.06 17.96 14.84
N LEU A 228 -3.68 18.51 15.88
CA LEU A 228 -4.80 19.44 15.76
C LEU A 228 -4.51 20.73 16.52
N THR A 229 -4.99 21.84 15.97
CA THR A 229 -4.95 23.14 16.64
C THR A 229 -6.04 23.18 17.69
N TYR A 230 -5.71 23.66 18.89
CA TYR A 230 -6.70 23.93 19.92
C TYR A 230 -7.33 25.30 19.65
N GLY A 231 -8.66 25.35 19.55
CA GLY A 231 -9.43 26.59 19.40
C GLY A 231 -10.38 26.77 20.57
N VAL A 232 -10.65 28.02 20.94
CA VAL A 232 -11.72 28.39 21.87
C VAL A 232 -12.73 29.28 21.14
N GLY A 233 -14.02 29.03 21.38
CA GLY A 233 -15.08 29.87 20.84
C GLY A 233 -15.10 31.22 21.57
N VAL A 234 -15.01 32.32 20.82
CA VAL A 234 -15.19 33.67 21.35
C VAL A 234 -16.60 34.12 20.96
N LEU A 235 -17.45 34.40 21.96
CA LEU A 235 -18.75 35.00 21.73
C LEU A 235 -18.52 36.51 21.49
N ASN A 236 -18.93 37.00 20.32
CA ASN A 236 -19.05 38.44 20.04
C ASN A 236 -20.43 38.94 20.44
#